data_AF-A0A8T5FT27-F1
#
_entry.id   AF-A0A8T5FT27-F1
#
_cell.length_a   1.000
_cell.length_b   1.000
_cell.length_c   1.000
_cell.angle_alpha   90.00
_cell.angle_beta   90.00
_cell.angle_gamma   90.00
#
_symmetry.space_group_name_H-M   'P 1'
#
loop_
_entity.id
_entity.type
_entity.pdbx_description
1 polymer ?
#
loop_
_entity_poly.entity_id
_entity_poly.type
_entity_poly.pdbx_seq_one_letter_code
_entity_poly.pdbx_strand_id
1 'polypeptide(L)'
;MKKSNVVTFTVPSEIKMILEAAQKIGYYDSLSEFLRDSIRYTLENKKHLRIAIAYELYTSKKISLGKASEILQTSLPEAKEILENW
;
A
#
# COMPACT_ATOMS: atom_id res chain seq x y z
N MET A 1 -4.88 19.66 2.70
CA MET A 1 -4.20 18.50 3.34
C MET A 1 -5.03 17.25 3.14
N LYS A 2 -4.47 16.15 2.59
CA LYS A 2 -5.17 14.85 2.59
C LYS A 2 -5.41 14.44 4.05
N LYS A 3 -6.61 13.94 4.35
CA LYS A 3 -6.99 13.51 5.70
C LYS A 3 -6.15 12.26 6.06
N SER A 4 -5.37 12.34 7.13
CA SER A 4 -4.58 11.22 7.64
C SER A 4 -5.37 10.50 8.74
N ASN A 5 -5.23 9.17 8.81
CA ASN A 5 -5.78 8.35 9.88
C ASN A 5 -4.65 7.69 10.65
N VAL A 6 -4.79 7.55 11.97
CA VAL A 6 -3.84 6.83 12.81
C VAL A 6 -4.14 5.33 12.74
N VAL A 7 -3.09 4.53 12.58
CA VAL A 7 -3.15 3.06 12.65
C VAL A 7 -2.13 2.59 13.68
N THR A 8 -2.56 1.75 14.62
CA THR A 8 -1.73 1.17 15.68
C THR A 8 -1.74 -0.35 15.57
N PHE A 9 -0.58 -0.98 15.74
CA PHE A 9 -0.44 -2.43 15.71
C PHE A 9 0.73 -2.86 16.62
N THR A 10 0.68 -4.10 17.10
CA THR A 10 1.75 -4.71 17.91
C THR A 10 2.72 -5.46 16.99
N VAL A 11 4.00 -5.38 17.30
CA VAL A 11 5.07 -6.07 16.57
C VAL A 11 5.98 -6.86 17.52
N PRO A 12 6.64 -7.93 17.04
CA PRO A 12 7.73 -8.57 17.78
C PRO A 12 8.87 -7.61 18.11
N SER A 13 9.63 -7.92 19.16
CA SER A 13 10.74 -7.10 19.64
C SER A 13 11.79 -6.83 18.55
N GLU A 14 12.06 -7.81 17.70
CA GLU A 14 13.01 -7.74 16.59
C GLU A 14 12.60 -6.68 15.57
N ILE A 15 11.30 -6.64 15.22
CA ILE A 15 10.76 -5.64 14.29
C ILE A 15 10.81 -4.25 14.93
N LYS A 16 10.51 -4.13 16.23
CA LYS A 16 10.63 -2.85 16.94
C LYS A 16 12.06 -2.31 16.85
N MET A 17 13.08 -3.14 17.09
CA MET A 17 14.49 -2.72 16.97
C MET A 17 14.82 -2.22 15.56
N ILE A 18 14.33 -2.88 14.51
CA ILE A 18 14.53 -2.46 13.11
C ILE A 18 13.86 -1.11 12.85
N LEU A 19 12.62 -0.91 13.29
CA LEU A 19 11.89 0.35 13.09
C LEU A 19 12.57 1.53 13.80
N GLU A 20 13.08 1.31 15.02
CA GLU A 20 13.85 2.33 15.74
C GLU A 20 15.17 2.65 15.04
N ALA A 21 15.87 1.65 14.50
CA ALA A 21 17.08 1.87 13.71
C ALA A 21 16.77 2.66 12.43
N ALA A 22 15.71 2.31 11.70
CA ALA A 22 15.29 2.99 10.47
C ALA A 22 15.02 4.48 10.70
N GLN A 23 14.49 4.86 11.87
CA GLN A 23 14.31 6.26 12.24
C GLN A 23 15.63 6.96 12.58
N LYS A 24 16.55 6.27 13.27
CA LYS A 24 17.81 6.87 13.75
C LYS A 24 18.84 7.14 12.67
N ILE A 25 18.87 6.34 11.60
CA ILE A 25 19.87 6.46 10.53
C ILE A 25 19.68 7.71 9.66
N GLY A 26 18.55 8.40 9.76
CA GLY A 26 18.31 9.68 9.07
C GLY A 26 18.04 9.59 7.56
N TYR A 27 17.77 8.39 7.03
CA TYR A 27 17.39 8.22 5.61
C TYR A 27 15.95 8.71 5.32
N TYR A 28 15.09 8.73 6.34
CA TYR A 28 13.73 9.24 6.29
C TYR A 28 13.52 10.26 7.40
N ASP A 29 12.67 11.27 7.16
CA ASP A 29 12.36 12.32 8.14
C ASP A 29 11.56 11.76 9.34
N SER A 30 10.85 10.65 9.13
CA SER A 30 10.04 10.00 10.15
C SER A 30 9.80 8.53 9.86
N LEU A 31 9.44 7.78 10.92
CA LEU A 31 8.97 6.41 10.76
C LEU A 31 7.72 6.31 9.86
N SER A 32 6.84 7.31 9.90
CA SER A 32 5.65 7.35 9.02
C SER A 32 6.01 7.50 7.54
N GLU A 33 7.10 8.20 7.22
CA GLU A 33 7.60 8.27 5.85
C GLU A 33 8.17 6.93 5.40
N PHE A 34 9.06 6.34 6.21
CA PHE A 34 9.62 5.00 5.97
C PHE A 34 8.53 3.96 5.70
N LEU A 35 7.49 3.92 6.53
CA LEU A 35 6.39 2.95 6.36
C LEU A 35 5.56 3.21 5.10
N ARG A 36 5.29 4.48 4.75
CA ARG A 36 4.57 4.81 3.51
C ARG A 36 5.39 4.42 2.27
N ASP A 37 6.69 4.59 2.33
CA ASP A 37 7.59 4.18 1.26
C ASP A 37 7.66 2.65 1.15
N SER A 38 7.81 1.95 2.27
CA SER A 38 7.80 0.49 2.35
C SER A 38 6.52 -0.11 1.75
N ILE A 39 5.36 0.50 2.01
CA ILE A 39 4.08 0.08 1.40
C ILE A 39 4.11 0.30 -0.12
N ARG A 40 4.54 1.48 -0.59
CA ARG A 40 4.66 1.78 -2.03
C ARG A 40 5.57 0.78 -2.73
N TYR A 41 6.78 0.60 -2.20
CA TYR A 41 7.75 -0.36 -2.70
C TYR A 41 7.18 -1.79 -2.74
N THR A 42 6.49 -2.22 -1.68
CA THR A 42 5.88 -3.54 -1.62
C THR A 42 4.84 -3.72 -2.72
N LEU A 43 3.93 -2.75 -2.91
CA LEU A 43 2.88 -2.84 -3.93
C LEU A 43 3.47 -2.78 -5.34
N GLU A 44 4.49 -1.97 -5.60
CA GLU A 44 5.18 -1.90 -6.89
C GLU A 44 5.82 -3.24 -7.26
N ASN A 45 6.50 -3.88 -6.29
CA ASN A 45 7.27 -5.11 -6.52
C ASN A 45 6.47 -6.41 -6.37
N LYS A 46 5.28 -6.39 -5.77
CA LYS A 46 4.44 -7.58 -5.55
C LYS A 46 3.12 -7.45 -6.33
N LYS A 47 3.20 -7.62 -7.66
CA LYS A 47 2.06 -7.47 -8.59
C LYS A 47 0.80 -8.22 -8.12
N HIS A 48 0.91 -9.50 -7.75
CA HIS A 48 -0.26 -10.28 -7.29
C HIS A 48 -0.89 -9.72 -6.01
N LEU A 49 -0.09 -9.27 -5.04
CA LEU A 49 -0.59 -8.63 -3.82
C LEU A 49 -1.31 -7.31 -4.16
N ARG A 50 -0.74 -6.51 -5.06
CA ARG A 50 -1.34 -5.26 -5.54
C ARG A 50 -2.70 -5.49 -6.19
N ILE A 51 -2.82 -6.52 -7.03
CA ILE A 51 -4.10 -6.87 -7.65
C ILE A 51 -5.10 -7.36 -6.60
N ALA A 52 -4.70 -8.24 -5.68
CA ALA A 52 -5.56 -8.73 -4.60
C ALA A 52 -6.18 -7.58 -3.78
N ILE A 53 -5.35 -6.59 -3.41
CA ILE A 53 -5.80 -5.41 -2.66
C ILE A 53 -6.75 -4.56 -3.50
N ALA A 54 -6.43 -4.33 -4.77
CA ALA A 54 -7.31 -3.56 -5.67
C ALA A 54 -8.68 -4.25 -5.84
N TYR A 55 -8.68 -5.58 -6.00
CA TYR A 55 -9.88 -6.40 -6.13
C TYR A 55 -10.76 -6.33 -4.88
N GLU A 56 -10.18 -6.55 -3.69
CA GLU A 56 -10.91 -6.45 -2.42
C GLU A 56 -11.56 -5.08 -2.25
N LEU A 57 -10.81 -3.99 -2.49
CA LEU A 57 -11.32 -2.63 -2.35
C LEU A 57 -12.42 -2.30 -3.37
N TYR A 58 -12.29 -2.79 -4.60
CA TYR A 58 -13.25 -2.55 -5.69
C TYR A 58 -14.55 -3.32 -5.46
N THR A 59 -14.46 -4.62 -5.21
CA THR A 59 -15.63 -5.50 -5.02
C THR A 59 -16.40 -5.18 -3.74
N SER A 60 -15.71 -4.74 -2.68
CA SER A 60 -16.33 -4.20 -1.46
C SER A 60 -16.92 -2.78 -1.61
N LYS A 61 -16.91 -2.23 -2.84
CA LYS A 61 -17.43 -0.89 -3.19
C LYS A 61 -16.79 0.26 -2.39
N LYS A 62 -15.57 0.08 -1.88
CA LYS A 62 -14.80 1.12 -1.17
C LYS A 62 -14.13 2.08 -2.13
N ILE A 63 -13.85 1.63 -3.35
CA ILE A 63 -13.24 2.43 -4.41
C ILE A 63 -13.96 2.23 -5.75
N SER A 64 -13.83 3.19 -6.67
CA SER A 64 -14.30 3.07 -8.05
C SER A 64 -13.31 2.30 -8.94
N LEU A 65 -13.74 1.90 -10.14
CA LEU A 65 -12.86 1.30 -11.15
C LEU A 65 -11.67 2.21 -11.50
N GLY A 66 -11.87 3.53 -11.59
CA GLY A 66 -10.79 4.48 -11.84
C GLY A 66 -9.78 4.53 -10.70
N LYS A 67 -10.25 4.42 -9.45
CA LYS A 67 -9.32 4.35 -8.32
C LYS A 67 -8.60 3.00 -8.26
N ALA A 68 -9.24 1.92 -8.69
CA ALA A 68 -8.59 0.62 -8.83
C ALA A 68 -7.52 0.65 -9.95
N SER A 69 -7.77 1.32 -11.09
CA SER A 69 -6.77 1.44 -12.17
C SER A 69 -5.53 2.22 -11.72
N GLU A 70 -5.69 3.25 -10.87
CA GLU A 70 -4.56 3.93 -10.23
C GLU A 70 -3.74 2.98 -9.35
N ILE A 71 -4.38 2.15 -8.52
CA ILE A 71 -3.69 1.17 -7.67
C ILE A 71 -2.99 0.12 -8.53
N LEU A 72 -3.64 -0.36 -9.60
CA LEU A 72 -3.09 -1.36 -10.50
C LEU A 72 -1.95 -0.82 -11.39
N GLN A 73 -1.87 0.50 -11.56
CA GLN A 73 -0.95 1.21 -12.44
C GLN A 73 -1.16 0.86 -13.91
N THR A 74 -2.42 0.91 -14.35
CA THR A 74 -2.86 0.45 -15.67
C THR A 74 -4.00 1.35 -16.18
N SER A 75 -4.36 1.23 -17.46
CA SER A 75 -5.50 1.95 -18.01
C SER A 75 -6.85 1.44 -17.46
N LEU A 76 -7.91 2.23 -17.58
CA LEU A 76 -9.26 1.82 -17.17
C LEU A 76 -9.73 0.49 -17.82
N PRO A 77 -9.55 0.27 -19.15
CA PRO A 77 -9.91 -0.99 -19.79
C PRO A 77 -9.14 -2.19 -19.25
N GLU A 78 -7.80 -2.07 -19.12
CA GLU A 78 -6.96 -3.15 -18.59
C GLU A 78 -7.29 -3.46 -17.12
N ALA A 79 -7.58 -2.44 -16.31
CA ALA A 79 -7.99 -2.62 -14.92
C ALA A 79 -9.27 -3.44 -14.83
N LYS A 80 -10.24 -3.16 -15.71
CA LYS A 80 -11.50 -3.91 -15.76
C LYS A 80 -11.23 -5.36 -16.11
N GLU A 81 -10.42 -5.62 -17.13
CA GLU A 81 -10.05 -6.97 -17.55
C GLU A 81 -9.32 -7.75 -16.44
N ILE A 82 -8.34 -7.13 -15.76
CA ILE A 82 -7.62 -7.74 -14.65
C ILE A 82 -8.58 -8.12 -13.52
N LEU A 83 -9.51 -7.22 -13.16
CA LEU A 83 -10.42 -7.44 -12.03
C LEU A 83 -11.56 -8.41 -12.33
N GLU A 84 -11.99 -8.54 -13.58
CA GLU A 84 -13.00 -9.52 -14.00
C GLU A 84 -12.45 -10.96 -14.03
N ASN A 85 -11.12 -11.10 -14.12
CA ASN A 85 -10.42 -12.39 -14.22
C ASN A 85 -9.53 -12.70 -12.99
N TRP A 86 -9.76 -12.00 -11.87
CA TRP A 86 -8.98 -12.17 -10.64
C TRP A 86 -9.58 -13.21 -9.69
#